data_AF-A0A964I184-F1
#
_entry.id   AF-A0A964I184-F1
#
_cell.length_a   1.000
_cell.length_b   1.000
_cell.length_c   1.000
_cell.angle_alpha   90.00
_cell.angle_beta   90.00
_cell.angle_gamma   90.00
#
_symmetry.space_group_name_H-M   'P 1'
#
loop_
_entity.id
_entity.type
_entity.pdbx_description
1 polymer ?
#
loop_
_entity_poly.entity_id
_entity_poly.type
_entity_poly.pdbx_seq_one_letter_code
_entity_poly.pdbx_strand_id
1 'polypeptide(L)'
;MADSQSSGPRRSQAPPVEDEGRIEHLLVTGLDHYFAGEFDAAINLWTRVLFLDRTHDRARAYIDRARSAQAEQQRISEALVHEGLEAFDRGEVVRARALLSDALDQGASHDVALGVIGRIDRLDAGQRSAVPAPPVSRERVRVKSPVRDRRGDDQRRGSLALWWVTAAGVVIVAAISFVLVTPNGWADWFPVQATTDAPSAATVTPAPLPVPSPTEAYLAQGRALFAGGKLRDAMRTLDRVPLGDSLRQEADRLRADIQRELLAVASAEASPSALVPPSSPPRE
;
A
#
# COMPACT_ATOMS: atom_id res chain seq x y z
N MET A 1 -11.22 67.91 22.51
CA MET A 1 -10.53 66.70 23.02
C MET A 1 -11.08 65.53 22.23
N ALA A 2 -10.35 65.12 21.20
CA ALA A 2 -10.69 63.99 20.35
C ALA A 2 -9.46 63.10 20.34
N ASP A 3 -9.46 62.04 21.15
CA ASP A 3 -8.45 61.01 21.09
C ASP A 3 -9.00 59.84 20.27
N SER A 4 -8.40 59.70 19.09
CA SER A 4 -8.66 58.67 18.11
C SER A 4 -8.24 57.30 18.63
N GLN A 5 -9.11 56.33 18.37
CA GLN A 5 -8.85 54.91 18.57
C GLN A 5 -7.74 54.36 17.67
N SER A 6 -7.14 53.28 18.16
CA SER A 6 -6.73 52.09 17.40
C SER A 6 -5.42 52.14 16.61
N SER A 7 -4.45 51.35 17.09
CA SER A 7 -3.50 50.63 16.23
C SER A 7 -3.10 49.34 16.95
N GLY A 8 -3.90 48.29 16.75
CA GLY A 8 -3.46 46.92 17.02
C GLY A 8 -2.33 46.52 16.07
N PRO A 9 -1.46 45.57 16.47
CA PRO A 9 -0.28 45.20 15.69
C PRO A 9 -0.70 44.63 14.34
N ARG A 10 -0.12 45.16 13.25
CA ARG A 10 -0.23 44.60 11.90
C ARG A 10 0.18 43.12 11.96
N ARG A 11 -0.71 42.23 11.51
CA ARG A 11 -0.31 40.86 11.14
C ARG A 11 0.86 40.97 10.17
N SER A 12 2.02 40.46 10.58
CA SER A 12 3.17 40.23 9.73
C SER A 12 2.72 39.37 8.55
N GLN A 13 2.65 39.96 7.36
CA GLN A 13 2.60 39.19 6.12
C GLN A 13 3.93 38.43 6.03
N ALA A 14 3.88 37.10 6.10
CA ALA A 14 5.02 36.26 5.82
C ALA A 14 5.51 36.54 4.38
N PRO A 15 6.81 36.46 4.10
CA PRO A 15 7.32 36.68 2.76
C PRO A 15 6.79 35.61 1.79
N PRO A 16 6.46 35.96 0.54
CA PRO A 16 5.84 35.06 -0.45
C PRO A 16 6.64 33.78 -0.74
N VAL A 17 7.93 33.76 -0.42
CA VAL A 17 8.82 32.59 -0.59
C VAL A 17 8.51 31.47 0.41
N GLU A 18 8.03 31.80 1.62
CA GLU A 18 7.63 30.81 2.62
C GLU A 18 6.30 30.13 2.23
N ASP A 19 5.39 30.89 1.61
CA ASP A 19 4.11 30.37 1.13
C ASP A 19 4.29 29.41 -0.05
N GLU A 20 5.21 29.70 -0.99
CA GLU A 20 5.53 28.81 -2.12
C GLU A 20 6.07 27.45 -1.64
N GLY A 21 7.05 27.44 -0.72
CA GLY A 21 7.58 26.19 -0.18
C GLY A 21 6.53 25.37 0.59
N ARG A 22 5.60 26.06 1.26
CA ARG A 22 4.47 25.42 1.94
C ARG A 22 3.44 24.87 0.96
N ILE A 23 3.17 25.57 -0.13
CA ILE A 23 2.29 25.14 -1.21
C ILE A 23 2.83 23.83 -1.82
N GLU A 24 4.11 23.80 -2.21
CA GLU A 24 4.71 22.61 -2.82
C GLU A 24 4.69 21.42 -1.85
N HIS A 25 5.01 21.64 -0.57
CA HIS A 25 4.91 20.58 0.43
C HIS A 25 3.49 20.01 0.56
N LEU A 26 2.47 20.87 0.65
CA LEU A 26 1.07 20.43 0.72
C LEU A 26 0.62 19.67 -0.55
N LEU A 27 1.09 20.09 -1.72
CA LEU A 27 0.81 19.41 -2.99
C LEU A 27 1.39 17.99 -3.00
N VAL A 28 2.66 17.84 -2.63
CA VAL A 28 3.35 16.55 -2.58
C VAL A 28 2.73 15.63 -1.52
N THR A 29 2.49 16.13 -0.31
CA THR A 29 1.84 15.32 0.73
C THR A 29 0.41 14.92 0.34
N GLY A 30 -0.34 15.82 -0.31
CA GLY A 30 -1.67 15.47 -0.84
C GLY A 30 -1.62 14.38 -1.90
N LEU A 31 -0.55 14.34 -2.70
CA LEU A 31 -0.34 13.30 -3.70
C LEU A 31 -0.06 11.93 -3.07
N ASP A 32 0.68 11.88 -1.97
CA ASP A 32 0.90 10.63 -1.21
C ASP A 32 -0.42 10.04 -0.72
N HIS A 33 -1.30 10.88 -0.15
CA HIS A 33 -2.65 10.46 0.27
C HIS A 33 -3.51 9.99 -0.90
N TYR A 34 -3.45 10.68 -2.04
CA TYR A 34 -4.19 10.28 -3.25
C TYR A 34 -3.78 8.87 -3.71
N PHE A 35 -2.49 8.57 -3.73
CA PHE A 35 -2.00 7.23 -4.11
C PHE A 35 -2.28 6.17 -3.04
N ALA A 36 -2.44 6.55 -1.78
CA ALA A 36 -2.91 5.67 -0.72
C ALA A 36 -4.43 5.37 -0.81
N GLY A 37 -5.17 6.01 -1.72
CA GLY A 37 -6.63 5.91 -1.82
C GLY A 37 -7.38 6.79 -0.81
N GLU A 38 -6.67 7.61 -0.05
CA GLU A 38 -7.23 8.51 0.97
C GLU A 38 -7.66 9.84 0.33
N PHE A 39 -8.65 9.79 -0.55
CA PHE A 39 -9.07 10.94 -1.35
C PHE A 39 -9.53 12.14 -0.53
N ASP A 40 -10.23 11.93 0.58
CA ASP A 40 -10.66 13.02 1.47
C ASP A 40 -9.46 13.75 2.10
N ALA A 41 -8.42 13.02 2.51
CA ALA A 41 -7.20 13.60 3.07
C ALA A 41 -6.45 14.42 2.01
N ALA A 42 -6.32 13.89 0.80
CA ALA A 42 -5.72 14.57 -0.34
C ALA A 42 -6.46 15.88 -0.69
N ILE A 43 -7.80 15.82 -0.82
CA ILE A 43 -8.65 16.98 -1.11
C ILE A 43 -8.49 18.05 -0.03
N ASN A 44 -8.45 17.67 1.25
CA ASN A 44 -8.25 18.61 2.34
C ASN A 44 -6.91 19.35 2.25
N LEU A 45 -5.83 18.66 1.90
CA LEU A 45 -4.50 19.27 1.74
C LEU A 45 -4.45 20.24 0.56
N TRP A 46 -5.01 19.86 -0.59
CA TRP A 46 -5.05 20.76 -1.75
C TRP A 46 -6.03 21.92 -1.56
N THR A 47 -7.09 21.74 -0.77
CA THR A 47 -7.97 22.87 -0.39
C THR A 47 -7.22 23.88 0.47
N ARG A 48 -6.26 23.45 1.31
CA ARG A 48 -5.35 24.35 2.04
C ARG A 48 -4.43 25.12 1.10
N VAL A 49 -3.98 24.51 0.00
CA VAL A 49 -3.24 25.22 -1.05
C VAL A 49 -4.09 26.35 -1.63
N LEU A 50 -5.37 26.10 -1.91
CA LEU A 50 -6.29 27.13 -2.41
C LEU A 50 -6.60 28.25 -1.39
N PHE A 51 -6.35 28.04 -0.10
CA PHE A 51 -6.43 29.12 0.89
C PHE A 51 -5.18 30.02 0.88
N LEU A 52 -4.02 29.49 0.51
CA LEU A 52 -2.77 30.24 0.37
C LEU A 52 -2.73 30.98 -0.98
N ASP A 53 -3.00 30.26 -2.06
CA ASP A 53 -3.18 30.80 -3.39
C ASP A 53 -4.52 30.34 -3.97
N ARG A 54 -5.50 31.23 -3.94
CA ARG A 54 -6.85 30.97 -4.47
C ARG A 54 -6.84 30.63 -5.95
N THR A 55 -5.83 31.08 -6.70
CA THR A 55 -5.69 30.90 -8.16
C THR A 55 -4.85 29.70 -8.57
N HIS A 56 -4.42 28.85 -7.65
CA HIS A 56 -3.53 27.74 -7.98
C HIS A 56 -4.19 26.63 -8.84
N ASP A 57 -3.81 26.53 -10.11
CA ASP A 57 -4.45 25.63 -11.08
C ASP A 57 -4.21 24.14 -10.79
N ARG A 58 -2.98 23.76 -10.42
CA ARG A 58 -2.62 22.37 -10.09
C ARG A 58 -3.47 21.81 -8.94
N ALA A 59 -3.64 22.57 -7.87
CA ALA A 59 -4.45 22.16 -6.73
C ALA A 59 -5.92 21.92 -7.11
N ARG A 60 -6.51 22.77 -7.98
CA ARG A 60 -7.88 22.57 -8.48
C ARG A 60 -8.01 21.31 -9.31
N ALA A 61 -7.11 21.11 -10.27
CA ALA A 61 -7.11 19.92 -11.12
C ALA A 61 -6.98 18.64 -10.28
N TYR A 62 -6.15 18.66 -9.24
CA TYR A 62 -5.99 17.54 -8.32
C TYR A 62 -7.26 17.26 -7.50
N ILE A 63 -7.91 18.28 -6.97
CA ILE A 63 -9.20 18.12 -6.24
C ILE A 63 -10.27 17.52 -7.15
N ASP A 64 -10.42 18.02 -8.36
CA ASP A 64 -11.43 17.50 -9.30
C ASP A 64 -11.16 16.04 -9.68
N ARG A 65 -9.88 15.68 -9.82
CA ARG A 65 -9.46 14.30 -10.07
C ARG A 65 -9.73 13.37 -8.88
N ALA A 66 -9.39 13.78 -7.65
CA ALA A 66 -9.69 13.00 -6.45
C ALA A 66 -11.19 12.79 -6.25
N ARG A 67 -12.01 13.80 -6.52
CA ARG A 67 -13.48 13.66 -6.49
C ARG A 67 -13.98 12.66 -7.52
N SER A 68 -13.41 12.67 -8.72
CA SER A 68 -13.76 11.72 -9.77
C SER A 68 -13.37 10.29 -9.39
N ALA A 69 -12.18 10.11 -8.80
CA ALA A 69 -11.72 8.81 -8.31
C ALA A 69 -12.58 8.29 -7.15
N GLN A 70 -12.98 9.17 -6.22
CA GLN A 70 -13.89 8.86 -5.12
C GLN A 70 -15.26 8.41 -5.62
N ALA A 71 -15.82 9.09 -6.64
CA ALA A 71 -17.09 8.69 -7.24
C ALA A 71 -17.02 7.30 -7.90
N GLU A 72 -15.91 6.98 -8.58
CA GLU A 72 -15.72 5.67 -9.19
C GLU A 72 -15.54 4.57 -8.13
N GLN A 73 -14.76 4.84 -7.08
CA GLN A 73 -14.61 3.92 -5.95
C GLN A 73 -15.98 3.65 -5.29
N GLN A 74 -16.80 4.69 -5.08
CA GLN A 74 -18.14 4.53 -4.56
C GLN A 74 -19.01 3.65 -5.47
N ARG A 75 -18.98 3.89 -6.78
CA ARG A 75 -19.74 3.09 -7.77
C ARG A 75 -19.35 1.61 -7.74
N ILE A 76 -18.04 1.30 -7.65
CA ILE A 76 -17.56 -0.07 -7.53
C ILE A 76 -18.02 -0.69 -6.21
N SER A 77 -17.89 0.04 -5.11
CA SER A 77 -18.30 -0.42 -3.79
C SER A 77 -19.81 -0.74 -3.73
N GLU A 78 -20.65 0.09 -4.35
CA GLU A 78 -22.10 -0.11 -4.44
C GLU A 78 -22.44 -1.33 -5.30
N ALA A 79 -21.74 -1.52 -6.42
CA ALA A 79 -21.90 -2.71 -7.26
C ALA A 79 -21.55 -4.01 -6.50
N LEU A 80 -20.47 -4.00 -5.71
CA LEU A 80 -20.08 -5.13 -4.86
C LEU A 80 -21.11 -5.42 -3.77
N VAL A 81 -21.67 -4.38 -3.14
CA VAL A 81 -22.76 -4.55 -2.17
C VAL A 81 -23.96 -5.20 -2.85
N HIS A 82 -24.34 -4.74 -4.04
CA HIS A 82 -25.45 -5.32 -4.78
C HIS A 82 -25.22 -6.80 -5.12
N GLU A 83 -24.05 -7.14 -5.68
CA GLU A 83 -23.70 -8.54 -5.99
C GLU A 83 -23.65 -9.41 -4.73
N GLY A 84 -23.13 -8.87 -3.63
CA GLY A 84 -23.09 -9.54 -2.33
C GLY A 84 -24.47 -9.86 -1.78
N LEU A 85 -25.43 -8.93 -1.93
CA LEU A 85 -26.83 -9.14 -1.57
C LEU A 85 -27.49 -10.22 -2.43
N GLU A 86 -27.31 -10.17 -3.74
CA GLU A 86 -27.85 -11.20 -4.63
C GLU A 86 -27.26 -12.59 -4.34
N ALA A 87 -25.96 -12.67 -4.05
CA ALA A 87 -25.30 -13.91 -3.65
C ALA A 87 -25.87 -14.44 -2.32
N PHE A 88 -26.17 -13.54 -1.38
CA PHE A 88 -26.80 -13.90 -0.12
C PHE A 88 -28.21 -14.46 -0.33
N ASP A 89 -29.02 -13.82 -1.18
CA ASP A 89 -30.38 -14.27 -1.50
C ASP A 89 -30.39 -15.65 -2.20
N ARG A 90 -29.34 -15.98 -2.97
CA ARG A 90 -29.12 -17.32 -3.55
C ARG A 90 -28.61 -18.36 -2.54
N GLY A 91 -28.29 -17.96 -1.31
CA GLY A 91 -27.72 -18.83 -0.28
C GLY A 91 -26.21 -19.08 -0.44
N GLU A 92 -25.52 -18.33 -1.30
CA GLU A 92 -24.06 -18.41 -1.50
C GLU A 92 -23.32 -17.64 -0.39
N VAL A 93 -23.49 -18.08 0.86
CA VAL A 93 -23.07 -17.35 2.07
C VAL A 93 -21.59 -16.96 2.08
N VAL A 94 -20.71 -17.85 1.60
CA VAL A 94 -19.25 -17.60 1.56
C VAL A 94 -18.91 -16.50 0.55
N ARG A 95 -19.53 -16.54 -0.64
CA ARG A 95 -19.31 -15.55 -1.70
C ARG A 95 -19.89 -14.20 -1.31
N ALA A 96 -21.11 -14.19 -0.75
CA ALA A 96 -21.75 -12.99 -0.25
C ALA A 96 -20.88 -12.27 0.78
N ARG A 97 -20.29 -13.02 1.73
CA ARG A 97 -19.37 -12.45 2.71
C ARG A 97 -18.14 -11.83 2.04
N ALA A 98 -17.51 -12.55 1.10
CA ALA A 98 -16.32 -12.04 0.41
C ALA A 98 -16.62 -10.73 -0.32
N LEU A 99 -17.70 -10.67 -1.10
CA LEU A 99 -18.11 -9.46 -1.85
C LEU A 99 -18.43 -8.29 -0.91
N LEU A 100 -19.10 -8.54 0.22
CA LEU A 100 -19.43 -7.50 1.20
C LEU A 100 -18.20 -7.01 1.98
N SER A 101 -17.24 -7.91 2.26
CA SER A 101 -15.93 -7.54 2.82
C SER A 101 -15.13 -6.67 1.85
N ASP A 102 -15.04 -7.07 0.58
CA ASP A 102 -14.35 -6.30 -0.46
C ASP A 102 -15.00 -4.93 -0.65
N ALA A 103 -16.34 -4.84 -0.56
CA ALA A 103 -17.05 -3.56 -0.62
C ALA A 103 -16.68 -2.64 0.55
N LEU A 104 -16.55 -3.18 1.76
CA LEU A 104 -16.12 -2.41 2.95
C LEU A 104 -14.70 -1.89 2.81
N ASP A 105 -13.79 -2.73 2.32
CA ASP A 105 -12.40 -2.33 2.07
C ASP A 105 -12.30 -1.23 1.00
N GLN A 106 -13.26 -1.19 0.07
CA GLN A 106 -13.40 -0.13 -0.94
C GLN A 106 -14.26 1.06 -0.47
N GLY A 107 -14.61 1.15 0.81
CA GLY A 107 -15.30 2.33 1.36
C GLY A 107 -16.81 2.36 1.17
N ALA A 108 -17.46 1.22 0.94
CA ALA A 108 -18.91 1.13 0.96
C ALA A 108 -19.51 1.56 2.30
N SER A 109 -20.81 1.88 2.28
CA SER A 109 -21.58 2.16 3.51
C SER A 109 -21.49 1.00 4.50
N HIS A 110 -20.92 1.29 5.67
CA HIS A 110 -20.62 0.30 6.69
C HIS A 110 -21.88 -0.30 7.31
N ASP A 111 -22.96 0.48 7.45
CA ASP A 111 -24.19 0.04 8.12
C ASP A 111 -24.88 -1.10 7.38
N VAL A 112 -24.96 -1.00 6.04
CA VAL A 112 -25.62 -2.00 5.19
C VAL A 112 -24.78 -3.27 5.13
N ALA A 113 -23.50 -3.16 4.80
CA ALA A 113 -22.61 -4.31 4.62
C ALA A 113 -22.40 -5.08 5.94
N LEU A 114 -22.12 -4.39 7.06
CA LEU A 114 -21.96 -5.05 8.37
C LEU A 114 -23.27 -5.63 8.87
N GLY A 115 -24.40 -4.98 8.62
CA GLY A 115 -25.72 -5.52 8.95
C GLY A 115 -26.00 -6.87 8.28
N VAL A 116 -25.62 -7.01 7.01
CA VAL A 116 -25.78 -8.25 6.23
C VAL A 116 -24.74 -9.30 6.64
N ILE A 117 -23.47 -8.92 6.83
CA ILE A 117 -22.43 -9.85 7.34
C ILE A 117 -22.84 -10.42 8.70
N GLY A 118 -23.33 -9.58 9.62
CA GLY A 118 -23.81 -10.05 10.92
C GLY A 118 -25.03 -10.97 10.82
N ARG A 119 -25.86 -10.83 9.79
CA ARG A 119 -26.97 -11.77 9.51
C ARG A 119 -26.43 -13.10 8.98
N ILE A 120 -25.47 -13.05 8.05
CA ILE A 120 -24.75 -14.22 7.53
C ILE A 120 -24.15 -15.03 8.69
N ASP A 121 -23.46 -14.36 9.62
CA ASP A 121 -22.84 -15.00 10.79
C ASP A 121 -23.85 -15.75 11.66
N ARG A 122 -25.03 -15.16 11.91
CA ARG A 122 -26.09 -15.80 12.70
C ARG A 122 -26.68 -17.03 12.01
N LEU A 123 -26.86 -16.98 10.69
CA LEU A 123 -27.38 -18.12 9.92
C LEU A 123 -26.39 -19.29 9.90
N ASP A 124 -25.11 -19.02 9.70
CA ASP A 124 -24.05 -20.02 9.72
C ASP A 124 -23.89 -20.64 11.12
N ALA A 125 -23.97 -19.83 12.20
CA ALA A 125 -23.93 -20.33 13.57
C ALA A 125 -25.14 -21.23 13.92
N GLY A 126 -26.34 -20.87 13.45
CA GLY A 126 -27.57 -21.66 13.61
C GLY A 126 -27.51 -22.99 12.86
N GLN A 127 -27.02 -23.00 11.62
CA GLN A 127 -26.84 -24.23 10.83
C GLN A 127 -25.82 -25.18 11.46
N ARG A 128 -24.71 -24.67 11.99
CA ARG A 128 -23.70 -25.52 12.68
C ARG A 128 -24.22 -26.12 13.99
N SER A 129 -25.13 -25.42 14.70
CA SER A 129 -25.79 -25.97 15.89
C SER A 129 -26.87 -27.01 15.57
N ALA A 130 -27.40 -27.03 14.34
CA ALA A 130 -28.48 -27.94 13.94
C ALA A 130 -28.00 -29.35 13.54
N VAL A 131 -26.70 -29.66 13.63
CA VAL A 131 -26.23 -31.04 13.49
C VAL A 131 -26.86 -31.86 14.62
N PRO A 132 -27.66 -32.90 14.33
CA PRO A 132 -28.33 -33.67 15.36
C PRO A 132 -27.27 -34.31 16.25
N ALA A 133 -27.29 -33.95 17.54
CA ALA A 133 -26.56 -34.73 18.53
C ALA A 133 -27.03 -36.18 18.41
N PRO A 134 -26.13 -37.17 18.23
CA PRO A 134 -26.55 -38.56 18.17
C PRO A 134 -27.28 -38.90 19.49
N PRO A 135 -28.36 -39.71 19.45
CA PRO A 135 -29.04 -40.10 20.67
C PRO A 135 -28.03 -40.81 21.57
N VAL A 136 -27.81 -40.24 22.75
CA VAL A 136 -26.94 -40.79 23.79
C VAL A 136 -27.58 -42.08 24.32
N SER A 137 -27.26 -43.19 23.67
CA SER A 137 -27.42 -44.54 24.22
C SER A 137 -26.46 -44.67 25.40
N ARG A 138 -27.01 -44.69 26.61
CA ARG A 138 -26.31 -45.10 27.84
C ARG A 138 -25.89 -46.56 27.68
N GLU A 139 -24.62 -46.81 27.40
CA GLU A 139 -23.99 -48.11 27.67
C GLU A 139 -22.55 -47.88 28.13
N ARG A 140 -22.29 -48.21 29.38
CA ARG A 140 -20.94 -48.23 29.94
C ARG A 140 -20.23 -49.50 29.45
N VAL A 141 -19.21 -49.38 28.60
CA VAL A 141 -18.04 -50.28 28.69
C VAL A 141 -16.79 -49.54 28.23
N ARG A 142 -15.81 -49.50 29.13
CA ARG A 142 -14.43 -49.06 28.92
C ARG A 142 -13.68 -50.15 28.15
N VAL A 143 -13.16 -49.84 26.95
CA VAL A 143 -12.07 -50.62 26.34
C VAL A 143 -11.05 -49.68 25.68
N LYS A 144 -9.78 -50.04 25.92
CA LYS A 144 -8.51 -49.45 25.50
C LYS A 144 -8.39 -49.24 23.99
N SER A 145 -7.70 -48.17 23.62
CA SER A 145 -7.24 -47.81 22.27
C SER A 145 -6.44 -48.92 21.57
N PRO A 146 -6.30 -48.82 20.23
CA PRO A 146 -4.96 -48.63 19.71
C PRO A 146 -4.82 -47.49 18.69
N VAL A 147 -3.55 -47.13 18.50
CA VAL A 147 -2.95 -46.05 17.73
C VAL A 147 -3.10 -46.22 16.21
N ARG A 148 -3.49 -45.14 15.51
CA ARG A 148 -3.17 -44.66 14.14
C ARG A 148 -4.31 -43.72 13.70
N ASP A 149 -4.14 -42.60 13.01
CA ASP A 149 -3.04 -42.05 12.23
C ASP A 149 -3.18 -40.51 12.31
N ARG A 150 -2.09 -39.79 12.59
CA ARG A 150 -2.03 -38.34 12.41
C ARG A 150 -1.64 -38.06 10.96
N ARG A 151 -2.63 -37.92 10.08
CA ARG A 151 -2.47 -37.29 8.76
C ARG A 151 -3.76 -36.57 8.42
N GLY A 152 -3.74 -35.23 8.47
CA GLY A 152 -4.91 -34.45 8.07
C GLY A 152 -4.89 -32.94 8.31
N ASP A 153 -3.82 -32.34 8.85
CA ASP A 153 -3.84 -30.90 9.19
C ASP A 153 -3.06 -29.96 8.26
N ASP A 154 -2.41 -30.46 7.20
CA ASP A 154 -1.62 -29.59 6.30
C ASP A 154 -2.38 -29.10 5.04
N GLN A 155 -3.65 -29.49 4.86
CA GLN A 155 -4.40 -29.17 3.63
C GLN A 155 -5.33 -27.94 3.75
N ARG A 156 -5.11 -27.08 4.76
CA ARG A 156 -5.86 -25.81 4.92
C ARG A 156 -5.00 -24.54 4.74
N ARG A 157 -3.72 -24.67 4.40
CA ARG A 157 -2.84 -23.53 4.08
C ARG A 157 -2.51 -23.36 2.59
N GLY A 158 -2.96 -24.29 1.74
CA GLY A 158 -2.65 -24.30 0.31
C GLY A 158 -3.58 -23.49 -0.60
N SER A 159 -4.75 -23.03 -0.12
CA SER A 159 -5.74 -22.32 -0.96
C SER A 159 -5.69 -20.79 -0.86
N LEU A 160 -5.00 -20.22 0.14
CA LEU A 160 -4.80 -18.78 0.25
C LEU A 160 -3.65 -18.25 -0.61
N ALA A 161 -2.69 -19.11 -0.97
CA ALA A 161 -1.54 -18.73 -1.79
C ALA A 161 -1.86 -18.66 -3.30
N LEU A 162 -2.91 -19.34 -3.75
CA LEU A 162 -3.26 -19.41 -5.17
C LEU A 162 -4.12 -18.22 -5.64
N TRP A 163 -4.81 -17.53 -4.73
CA TRP A 163 -5.68 -16.37 -5.07
C TRP A 163 -4.90 -15.06 -5.32
N TRP A 164 -3.69 -14.94 -4.79
CA TRP A 164 -2.81 -13.80 -5.08
C TRP A 164 -2.25 -13.85 -6.52
N VAL A 165 -2.19 -15.03 -7.14
CA VAL A 165 -1.66 -15.18 -8.51
C VAL A 165 -2.67 -14.74 -9.57
N THR A 166 -3.98 -14.87 -9.31
CA THR A 166 -5.03 -14.43 -10.27
C THR A 166 -5.32 -12.93 -10.17
N ALA A 167 -5.24 -12.33 -8.97
CA ALA A 167 -5.37 -10.88 -8.81
C ALA A 167 -4.20 -10.12 -9.47
N ALA A 168 -2.98 -10.63 -9.38
CA ALA A 168 -1.82 -10.05 -10.06
C ALA A 168 -1.93 -10.13 -11.60
N GLY A 169 -2.51 -11.22 -12.14
CA GLY A 169 -2.71 -11.39 -13.59
C GLY A 169 -3.66 -10.36 -14.20
N VAL A 170 -4.76 -10.01 -13.52
CA VAL A 170 -5.73 -9.03 -14.02
C VAL A 170 -5.18 -7.60 -13.94
N VAL A 171 -4.43 -7.27 -12.89
CA VAL A 171 -3.75 -5.96 -12.77
C VAL A 171 -2.65 -5.80 -13.82
N ILE A 172 -1.91 -6.87 -14.14
CA ILE A 172 -0.86 -6.82 -15.19
C ILE A 172 -1.48 -6.70 -16.58
N VAL A 173 -2.58 -7.39 -16.90
CA VAL A 173 -3.26 -7.25 -18.20
C VAL A 173 -3.95 -5.89 -18.35
N ALA A 174 -4.50 -5.33 -17.26
CA ALA A 174 -5.02 -3.97 -17.23
C ALA A 174 -3.89 -2.92 -17.39
N ALA A 175 -2.75 -3.11 -16.71
CA ALA A 175 -1.60 -2.22 -16.84
C ALA A 175 -0.94 -2.29 -18.23
N ILE A 176 -0.83 -3.48 -18.83
CA ILE A 176 -0.27 -3.67 -20.19
C ILE A 176 -1.23 -3.13 -21.26
N SER A 177 -2.54 -3.32 -21.10
CA SER A 177 -3.54 -2.72 -22.01
C SER A 177 -3.61 -1.19 -21.88
N PHE A 178 -3.39 -0.67 -20.67
CA PHE A 178 -3.32 0.77 -20.42
C PHE A 178 -2.06 1.42 -21.03
N VAL A 179 -0.92 0.72 -21.03
CA VAL A 179 0.33 1.20 -21.63
C VAL A 179 0.34 1.17 -23.16
N LEU A 180 -0.41 0.24 -23.79
CA LEU A 180 -0.43 0.11 -25.26
C LEU A 180 -1.42 1.04 -25.98
N VAL A 181 -2.40 1.63 -25.28
CA VAL A 181 -3.43 2.50 -25.91
C VAL A 181 -3.11 4.00 -25.76
N THR A 182 -2.17 4.39 -24.90
CA THR A 182 -1.78 5.80 -24.72
C THR A 182 -0.27 5.99 -24.88
N PRO A 183 0.23 6.36 -26.08
CA PRO A 183 1.66 6.55 -26.30
C PRO A 183 2.29 7.71 -25.51
N ASN A 184 1.49 8.50 -24.76
CA ASN A 184 1.91 9.68 -23.98
C ASN A 184 1.41 9.70 -22.52
N GLY A 185 1.09 8.55 -21.93
CA GLY A 185 0.28 8.43 -20.69
C GLY A 185 0.73 9.19 -19.43
N TRP A 186 1.93 9.79 -19.39
CA TRP A 186 2.37 10.66 -18.29
C TRP A 186 2.37 12.16 -18.63
N ALA A 187 2.51 12.55 -19.90
CA ALA A 187 2.54 13.95 -20.32
C ALA A 187 1.12 14.56 -20.38
N ASP A 188 0.13 13.76 -20.78
CA ASP A 188 -1.28 14.17 -20.76
C ASP A 188 -1.87 14.19 -19.33
N TRP A 189 -1.19 13.55 -18.38
CA TRP A 189 -1.61 13.47 -16.98
C TRP A 189 -1.25 14.70 -16.14
N PHE A 190 -0.32 15.54 -16.62
CA PHE A 190 0.11 16.77 -15.96
C PHE A 190 0.17 17.92 -16.99
N PRO A 191 -0.95 18.58 -17.33
CA PRO A 191 -0.91 19.76 -18.16
C PRO A 191 -0.32 20.91 -17.33
N VAL A 192 1.01 21.02 -17.32
CA VAL A 192 1.67 22.31 -17.06
C VAL A 192 1.32 23.16 -18.28
N GLN A 193 0.32 24.03 -18.15
CA GLN A 193 0.12 25.10 -19.12
C GLN A 193 1.30 26.06 -19.00
N ALA A 194 2.39 25.75 -19.72
CA ALA A 194 3.32 26.78 -20.12
C ALA A 194 2.55 27.71 -21.07
N THR A 195 2.20 28.89 -20.56
CA THR A 195 1.67 30.02 -21.32
C THR A 195 2.43 30.15 -22.63
N THR A 196 1.78 29.78 -23.73
CA THR A 196 2.35 29.88 -25.07
C THR A 196 1.96 31.24 -25.63
N ASP A 197 2.88 32.18 -25.52
CA ASP A 197 2.96 33.28 -26.47
C ASP A 197 4.44 33.42 -26.90
N ALA A 198 4.64 33.69 -28.18
CA ALA A 198 5.90 33.86 -28.93
C ALA A 198 6.43 32.65 -29.76
N PRO A 199 7.05 32.95 -30.93
CA PRO A 199 6.85 32.22 -32.18
C PRO A 199 7.90 31.14 -32.47
N SER A 200 7.52 30.24 -33.39
CA SER A 200 8.36 29.20 -33.99
C SER A 200 9.78 29.64 -34.30
N ALA A 201 10.73 29.10 -33.54
CA ALA A 201 12.10 28.88 -33.99
C ALA A 201 12.29 27.39 -34.25
N ALA A 202 12.81 27.06 -35.44
CA ALA A 202 13.15 25.72 -35.84
C ALA A 202 14.36 25.16 -35.07
N THR A 203 14.49 23.82 -35.11
CA THR A 203 15.66 22.97 -34.74
C THR A 203 15.95 22.88 -33.23
N VAL A 204 15.97 21.72 -32.56
CA VAL A 204 16.77 20.49 -32.77
C VAL A 204 16.04 19.34 -32.04
N THR A 205 15.86 18.17 -32.65
CA THR A 205 15.32 17.00 -31.95
C THR A 205 16.41 16.46 -31.00
N PRO A 206 16.25 16.55 -29.66
CA PRO A 206 17.24 15.97 -28.75
C PRO A 206 17.19 14.44 -28.87
N ALA A 207 18.37 13.81 -28.95
CA ALA A 207 18.49 12.36 -28.94
C ALA A 207 17.76 11.78 -27.71
N PRO A 208 16.98 10.70 -27.85
CA PRO A 208 16.23 10.11 -26.74
C PRO A 208 17.20 9.71 -25.64
N LEU A 209 16.97 10.22 -24.43
CA LEU A 209 17.76 9.90 -23.25
C LEU A 209 17.73 8.37 -23.01
N PRO A 210 18.87 7.73 -22.72
CA PRO A 210 18.91 6.31 -22.42
C PRO A 210 18.15 6.06 -21.11
N VAL A 211 16.95 5.51 -21.21
CA VAL A 211 16.21 5.03 -20.04
C VAL A 211 16.96 3.80 -19.50
N PRO A 212 17.40 3.82 -18.23
CA PRO A 212 18.12 2.69 -17.65
C PRO A 212 17.21 1.46 -17.67
N SER A 213 17.80 0.31 -17.95
CA SER A 213 17.06 -0.94 -17.93
C SER A 213 16.49 -1.19 -16.52
N PRO A 214 15.34 -1.87 -16.38
CA PRO A 214 14.77 -2.18 -15.06
C PRO A 214 15.79 -2.86 -14.12
N THR A 215 16.69 -3.67 -14.66
CA THR A 215 17.76 -4.33 -13.91
C THR A 215 18.81 -3.35 -13.40
N GLU A 216 19.21 -2.37 -14.20
CA GLU A 216 20.12 -1.30 -13.76
C GLU A 216 19.51 -0.49 -12.61
N ALA A 217 18.19 -0.23 -12.67
CA ALA A 217 17.49 0.46 -11.60
C ALA A 217 17.52 -0.35 -10.29
N TYR A 218 17.28 -1.66 -10.33
CA TYR A 218 17.37 -2.52 -9.14
C TYR A 218 18.79 -2.58 -8.55
N LEU A 219 19.82 -2.62 -9.40
CA LEU A 219 21.20 -2.60 -8.97
C LEU A 219 21.61 -1.25 -8.37
N ALA A 220 21.23 -0.14 -8.99
CA ALA A 220 21.48 1.20 -8.47
C ALA A 220 20.80 1.40 -7.11
N GLN A 221 19.53 0.99 -7.00
CA GLN A 221 18.78 1.05 -5.74
C GLN A 221 19.36 0.12 -4.67
N GLY A 222 19.75 -1.10 -5.03
CA GLY A 222 20.40 -2.06 -4.12
C GLY A 222 21.70 -1.50 -3.54
N ARG A 223 22.54 -0.86 -4.37
CA ARG A 223 23.77 -0.19 -3.91
C ARG A 223 23.47 0.99 -2.99
N ALA A 224 22.46 1.80 -3.32
CA ALA A 224 22.07 2.93 -2.47
C ALA A 224 21.57 2.47 -1.09
N LEU A 225 20.77 1.38 -1.04
CA LEU A 225 20.29 0.79 0.21
C LEU A 225 21.44 0.18 1.03
N PHE A 226 22.41 -0.45 0.36
CA PHE A 226 23.61 -0.96 1.01
C PHE A 226 24.44 0.17 1.65
N ALA A 227 24.70 1.24 0.90
CA ALA A 227 25.40 2.43 1.40
C ALA A 227 24.63 3.11 2.56
N GLY A 228 23.30 3.03 2.55
CA GLY A 228 22.44 3.50 3.64
C GLY A 228 22.31 2.56 4.83
N GLY A 229 23.05 1.44 4.88
CA GLY A 229 23.01 0.46 5.97
C GLY A 229 21.75 -0.42 6.01
N LYS A 230 20.85 -0.29 5.04
CA LYS A 230 19.60 -1.07 4.94
C LYS A 230 19.85 -2.42 4.27
N LEU A 231 20.70 -3.23 4.90
CA LEU A 231 21.22 -4.50 4.36
C LEU A 231 20.10 -5.49 3.97
N ARG A 232 19.04 -5.60 4.77
CA ARG A 232 17.91 -6.51 4.48
C ARG A 232 17.07 -6.06 3.29
N ASP A 233 16.86 -4.76 3.15
CA ASP A 233 16.10 -4.20 2.03
C ASP A 233 16.91 -4.27 0.73
N ALA A 234 18.23 -4.06 0.81
CA ALA A 234 19.14 -4.25 -0.31
C ALA A 234 19.05 -5.69 -0.87
N MET A 235 19.03 -6.71 0.00
CA MET A 235 18.86 -8.11 -0.43
C MET A 235 17.54 -8.35 -1.16
N ARG A 236 16.42 -7.84 -0.64
CA ARG A 236 15.09 -7.98 -1.28
C ARG A 236 15.02 -7.32 -2.65
N THR A 237 15.70 -6.20 -2.83
CA THR A 237 15.76 -5.51 -4.12
C THR A 237 16.59 -6.30 -5.13
N LEU A 238 17.73 -6.86 -4.70
CA LEU A 238 18.60 -7.68 -5.57
C LEU A 238 17.98 -9.04 -5.95
N ASP A 239 17.04 -9.56 -5.15
CA ASP A 239 16.26 -10.76 -5.48
C ASP A 239 15.37 -10.59 -6.72
N ARG A 240 15.05 -9.34 -7.11
CA ARG A 240 14.22 -9.05 -8.28
C ARG A 240 14.98 -9.11 -9.61
N VAL A 241 16.30 -9.24 -9.59
CA VAL A 241 17.13 -9.32 -10.80
C VAL A 241 16.93 -10.67 -11.50
N PRO A 242 16.46 -10.70 -12.77
CA PRO A 242 16.24 -11.94 -13.51
C PRO A 242 17.51 -12.78 -13.67
N LEU A 243 17.37 -14.11 -13.68
CA LEU A 243 18.51 -15.05 -13.78
C LEU A 243 19.24 -15.01 -15.13
N GLY A 244 18.60 -14.49 -16.18
CA GLY A 244 19.16 -14.40 -17.53
C GLY A 244 19.79 -13.05 -17.89
N ASP A 245 19.85 -12.11 -16.94
CA ASP A 245 20.37 -10.77 -17.19
C ASP A 245 21.90 -10.74 -17.19
N SER A 246 22.52 -9.94 -18.06
CA SER A 246 23.99 -9.77 -18.09
C SER A 246 24.53 -9.18 -16.77
N LEU A 247 23.72 -8.38 -16.09
CA LEU A 247 24.06 -7.76 -14.81
C LEU A 247 23.84 -8.69 -13.60
N ARG A 248 23.41 -9.92 -13.82
CA ARG A 248 23.16 -10.90 -12.75
C ARG A 248 24.42 -11.22 -11.95
N GLN A 249 25.56 -11.38 -12.63
CA GLN A 249 26.83 -11.66 -11.97
C GLN A 249 27.23 -10.55 -11.00
N GLU A 250 26.91 -9.30 -11.33
CA GLU A 250 27.18 -8.15 -10.47
C GLU A 250 26.25 -8.10 -9.26
N ALA A 251 24.97 -8.40 -9.46
CA ALA A 251 24.00 -8.52 -8.37
C ALA A 251 24.42 -9.61 -7.37
N ASP A 252 24.86 -10.77 -7.85
CA ASP A 252 25.29 -11.88 -6.99
C ASP A 252 26.56 -11.55 -6.19
N ARG A 253 27.50 -10.77 -6.76
CA ARG A 253 28.66 -10.24 -6.01
C ARG A 253 28.22 -9.32 -4.87
N LEU A 254 27.34 -8.35 -5.16
CA LEU A 254 26.85 -7.42 -4.14
C LEU A 254 26.08 -8.13 -3.03
N ARG A 255 25.34 -9.20 -3.36
CA ARG A 255 24.66 -10.05 -2.36
C ARG A 255 25.65 -10.73 -1.42
N ALA A 256 26.75 -11.27 -1.96
CA ALA A 256 27.79 -11.89 -1.14
C ALA A 256 28.43 -10.88 -0.17
N ASP A 257 28.63 -9.64 -0.60
CA ASP A 257 29.13 -8.55 0.24
C ASP A 257 28.15 -8.20 1.37
N ILE A 258 26.86 -8.03 1.03
CA ILE A 258 25.80 -7.75 2.01
C ILE A 258 25.68 -8.88 3.04
N GLN A 259 25.78 -10.14 2.61
CA GLN A 259 25.71 -11.29 3.52
C GLN A 259 26.88 -11.32 4.50
N ARG A 260 28.10 -10.98 4.05
CA ARG A 260 29.27 -10.87 4.95
C ARG A 260 29.09 -9.79 6.00
N GLU A 261 28.60 -8.62 5.61
CA GLU A 261 28.28 -7.51 6.52
C GLU A 261 27.22 -7.91 7.55
N LEU A 262 26.12 -8.55 7.11
CA LEU A 262 25.08 -9.04 8.01
C LEU A 262 25.61 -10.05 9.04
N LEU A 263 26.50 -10.95 8.62
CA LEU A 263 27.13 -11.91 9.52
C LEU A 263 28.10 -11.23 10.51
N ALA A 264 28.82 -10.21 10.08
CA ALA A 264 29.70 -9.42 10.94
C ALA A 264 28.90 -8.68 12.03
N VAL A 265 27.80 -8.02 11.65
CA VAL A 265 26.89 -7.35 12.60
C VAL A 265 26.29 -8.33 13.59
N ALA A 266 25.79 -9.48 13.12
CA ALA A 266 25.22 -10.51 13.99
C ALA A 266 26.27 -11.08 14.98
N SER A 267 27.53 -11.22 14.57
CA SER A 267 28.61 -11.69 15.43
C SER A 267 29.02 -10.64 16.48
N ALA A 268 28.99 -9.36 16.13
CA ALA A 268 29.24 -8.26 17.06
C ALA A 268 28.13 -8.15 18.11
N GLU A 269 26.86 -8.29 17.72
CA GLU A 269 25.71 -8.32 18.63
C GLU A 269 25.73 -9.51 19.59
N ALA A 270 26.31 -10.65 19.17
CA ALA A 270 26.45 -11.84 20.00
C ALA A 270 27.60 -11.77 21.04
N SER A 271 28.51 -10.80 20.92
CA SER A 271 29.71 -10.69 21.77
C SER A 271 29.64 -9.82 23.06
N PRO A 272 28.51 -9.24 23.54
CA PRO A 272 28.55 -8.33 24.69
C PRO A 272 28.53 -9.00 26.08
N SER A 273 28.87 -10.29 26.22
CA SER A 273 28.72 -11.01 27.51
C SER A 273 29.96 -11.76 28.01
N ALA A 274 31.15 -11.25 27.71
CA ALA A 274 32.39 -11.77 28.28
C ALA A 274 33.30 -10.65 28.79
N LEU A 275 32.91 -9.95 29.86
CA LEU A 275 33.83 -9.41 30.88
C LEU A 275 33.06 -8.76 32.05
N VAL A 276 32.59 -9.57 33.00
CA VAL A 276 32.43 -9.13 34.40
C VAL A 276 33.09 -10.19 35.27
N PRO A 277 34.34 -9.98 35.75
CA PRO A 277 34.93 -10.91 36.70
C PRO A 277 34.20 -10.80 38.06
N PRO A 278 33.93 -11.92 38.75
CA PRO A 278 33.30 -11.89 40.06
C PRO A 278 34.26 -11.29 41.10
N SER A 279 33.78 -10.26 41.80
CA SER A 279 34.41 -9.66 42.97
C SER A 279 34.62 -10.71 44.07
N SER A 280 35.87 -10.85 44.52
CA SER A 280 36.24 -11.71 45.64
C SER A 280 35.73 -11.13 46.97
N PRO A 281 35.22 -11.95 47.91
CA PRO A 281 34.82 -11.46 49.23
C PRO A 281 36.04 -11.23 50.15
N PRO A 282 35.92 -10.35 51.17
CA PRO A 282 37.01 -10.08 52.10
C PRO A 282 37.18 -11.25 53.08
N ARG A 283 38.43 -11.60 53.39
CA ARG A 283 38.77 -12.44 54.54
C ARG A 283 39.22 -11.55 55.69
N GLU A 284 38.60 -11.75 56.85
CA GLU A 284 39.09 -11.33 58.16
C GLU A 284 40.40 -12.07 58.54
#